data_AF-A0A9I9D2C0-F1
#
_entry.id   AF-A0A9I9D2C0-F1
#
_cell.length_a   1.000
_cell.length_b   1.000
_cell.length_c   1.000
_cell.angle_alpha   90.00
_cell.angle_beta   90.00
_cell.angle_gamma   90.00
#
_symmetry.space_group_name_H-M   'P 1'
#
loop_
_entity.id
_entity.type
_entity.pdbx_description
1 polymer ?
#
loop_
_entity_poly.entity_id
_entity_poly.type
_entity_poly.pdbx_seq_one_letter_code
_entity_poly.pdbx_strand_id
1 'polypeptide(L)'
;MNNHSTISFSPLSSTLSLLLLLLFFSWIIVLAGNASAHFCAEQDDPLLMASTLGGVHDSQGASNSTDVDELARFAVEEHNKKENSLLEFVRVVKAKEQVVAGTLHHLTVEVVEAGKKKLYEAKVWVKSWMNFKELQEFKHAGDVPSISPSDLGAKKGDHPQGWREVPPHDPHVQDAAQHALRTIQQRSNSLVPYELLEIIHAKAEVNGLWSFYVVCFTSI
;
A
#
# COMPACT_ATOMS: atom_id res chain seq x y z
N MET A 1 4.56 47.96 74.36
CA MET A 1 3.21 47.90 74.95
C MET A 1 2.33 47.09 74.02
N ASN A 2 1.86 45.97 74.53
CA ASN A 2 1.23 44.87 73.82
C ASN A 2 -0.20 45.26 73.48
N ASN A 3 -0.67 45.00 72.26
CA ASN A 3 -2.09 44.81 71.96
C ASN A 3 -2.23 43.59 71.05
N HIS A 4 -2.48 42.44 71.68
CA HIS A 4 -2.74 41.15 71.04
C HIS A 4 -4.26 41.05 70.79
N SER A 5 -4.69 41.25 69.55
CA SER A 5 -6.09 41.06 69.15
C SER A 5 -6.35 39.57 68.94
N THR A 6 -6.83 38.90 69.98
CA THR A 6 -7.32 37.53 69.91
C THR A 6 -8.65 37.50 69.16
N ILE A 7 -8.61 37.06 67.89
CA ILE A 7 -9.79 36.86 67.05
C ILE A 7 -10.40 35.51 67.41
N SER A 8 -11.59 35.53 68.01
CA SER A 8 -12.39 34.34 68.30
C SER A 8 -13.13 33.90 67.02
N PHE A 9 -12.73 32.74 66.46
CA PHE A 9 -13.43 32.13 65.33
C PHE A 9 -14.64 31.34 65.81
N SER A 10 -15.84 31.80 65.44
CA SER A 10 -17.10 31.11 65.70
C SER A 10 -17.22 29.86 64.81
N PRO A 11 -17.73 28.72 65.32
CA PRO A 11 -17.78 27.45 64.59
C PRO A 11 -18.76 27.41 63.40
N LEU A 12 -19.54 28.48 63.18
CA LEU A 12 -20.49 28.59 62.08
C LEU A 12 -19.84 28.81 60.71
N SER A 13 -18.59 29.33 60.67
CA SER A 13 -17.89 29.66 59.41
C SER A 13 -17.31 28.42 58.71
N SER A 14 -16.88 27.42 59.48
CA SER A 14 -16.20 26.22 58.95
C SER A 14 -17.16 25.29 58.20
N THR A 15 -18.40 25.15 58.68
CA THR A 15 -19.41 24.28 58.05
C THR A 15 -19.96 24.88 56.75
N LEU A 16 -20.08 26.21 56.66
CA LEU A 16 -20.45 26.92 55.43
C LEU A 16 -19.39 26.77 54.33
N SER A 17 -18.10 26.79 54.70
CA SER A 17 -16.99 26.60 53.76
C SER A 17 -16.97 25.18 53.15
N LEU A 18 -17.22 24.16 53.98
CA LEU A 18 -17.28 22.77 53.52
C LEU A 18 -18.49 22.51 52.61
N LEU A 19 -19.64 23.12 52.91
CA LEU A 19 -20.84 23.04 52.08
C LEU A 19 -20.62 23.69 50.71
N LEU A 20 -19.95 24.85 50.66
CA LEU A 20 -19.58 25.52 49.40
C LEU A 20 -18.66 24.62 48.54
N LEU A 21 -17.62 24.03 49.13
CA LEU A 21 -16.70 23.11 48.44
C LEU A 21 -17.42 21.89 47.84
N LEU A 22 -18.34 21.27 48.57
CA LEU A 22 -19.12 20.13 48.06
C LEU A 22 -20.06 20.52 46.90
N LEU A 23 -20.65 21.73 46.94
CA LEU A 23 -21.45 22.26 45.83
C LEU A 23 -20.58 22.58 44.60
N PHE A 24 -19.36 23.08 44.78
CA PHE A 24 -18.41 23.29 43.68
C PHE A 24 -17.97 21.97 43.04
N PHE A 25 -17.65 20.93 43.82
CA PHE A 25 -17.29 19.62 43.28
C PHE A 25 -18.46 18.93 42.55
N SER A 26 -19.69 19.10 43.04
CA SER A 26 -20.89 18.62 42.34
C SER A 26 -21.11 19.32 41.00
N TRP A 27 -20.81 20.63 40.90
CA TRP A 27 -20.87 21.38 39.65
C TRP A 27 -19.79 20.91 38.64
N ILE A 28 -18.58 20.60 39.10
CA ILE A 28 -17.51 20.06 38.23
C ILE A 28 -17.91 18.72 37.61
N ILE A 29 -18.59 17.85 38.36
CA ILE A 29 -19.05 16.53 37.87
C ILE A 29 -20.18 16.69 36.84
N VAL A 30 -21.08 17.66 37.01
CA VAL A 30 -22.15 17.96 36.05
C VAL A 30 -21.62 18.61 34.76
N LEU A 31 -20.50 19.36 34.82
CA LEU A 31 -19.87 19.92 33.62
C LEU A 31 -19.16 18.85 32.76
N ALA A 32 -18.76 17.72 33.36
CA ALA A 32 -18.15 16.59 32.66
C ALA A 32 -19.17 15.57 32.11
N GLY A 33 -20.46 15.68 32.49
CA GLY A 33 -21.52 14.74 32.14
C GLY A 33 -22.30 15.04 30.86
N ASN A 34 -22.06 16.19 30.22
CA ASN A 34 -22.85 16.64 29.07
C ASN A 34 -21.97 16.76 27.82
N ALA A 35 -21.27 15.68 27.46
CA ALA A 35 -20.59 15.55 26.17
C ALA A 35 -21.29 14.48 25.31
N SER A 36 -22.59 14.66 25.07
CA SER A 36 -23.27 14.00 23.96
C SER A 36 -23.02 14.80 22.69
N ALA A 37 -22.09 14.26 21.89
CA ALA A 37 -22.03 14.28 20.43
C ALA A 37 -22.69 15.46 19.70
N HIS A 38 -21.91 16.50 19.40
CA HIS A 38 -22.08 17.29 18.18
C HIS A 38 -20.72 17.87 17.78
N PHE A 39 -19.92 17.05 17.10
CA PHE A 39 -18.65 17.45 16.48
C PHE A 39 -18.96 17.87 15.04
N CYS A 40 -18.69 19.14 14.71
CA CYS A 40 -18.51 19.58 13.34
C CYS A 40 -17.07 20.06 13.19
N ALA A 41 -16.23 19.20 12.61
CA ALA A 41 -15.09 19.63 11.81
C ALA A 41 -14.86 18.55 10.76
N GLU A 42 -15.20 18.89 9.52
CA GLU A 42 -14.65 18.24 8.33
C GLU A 42 -13.16 18.54 8.31
N GLN A 43 -12.36 17.52 8.56
CA GLN A 43 -10.95 17.46 8.23
C GLN A 43 -10.69 15.99 7.92
N ASP A 44 -10.33 15.70 6.68
CA ASP A 44 -10.13 14.37 6.10
C ASP A 44 -9.48 13.36 7.08
N ASP A 45 -10.32 12.59 7.77
CA ASP A 45 -9.91 11.49 8.64
C ASP A 45 -10.08 10.16 7.89
N PRO A 46 -9.02 9.48 7.43
CA PRO A 46 -9.10 8.09 6.98
C PRO A 46 -9.21 7.11 8.16
N LEU A 47 -9.79 7.52 9.29
CA LEU A 47 -9.94 6.71 10.52
C LEU A 47 -11.17 5.79 10.50
N LEU A 48 -11.41 5.09 9.39
CA LEU A 48 -12.32 3.94 9.38
C LEU A 48 -11.79 2.83 8.48
N MET A 49 -10.62 2.29 8.80
CA MET A 49 -10.30 0.88 8.50
C MET A 49 -9.79 0.24 9.78
N ALA A 50 -10.75 -0.12 10.62
CA ALA A 50 -10.55 -0.77 11.89
C ALA A 50 -9.79 -2.11 11.73
N SER A 51 -8.72 -2.23 12.50
CA SER A 51 -8.51 -3.40 13.38
C SER A 51 -8.45 -4.77 12.72
N THR A 52 -7.41 -5.05 11.94
CA THR A 52 -6.88 -6.42 11.83
C THR A 52 -5.40 -6.39 12.18
N LEU A 53 -5.09 -6.56 13.47
CA LEU A 53 -3.73 -6.85 13.92
C LEU A 53 -3.42 -8.30 13.50
N GLY A 54 -2.82 -8.50 12.33
CA GLY A 54 -2.38 -9.84 11.93
C GLY A 54 -2.03 -10.10 10.48
N GLY A 55 -2.22 -9.17 9.54
CA GLY A 55 -1.88 -9.39 8.13
C GLY A 55 -0.62 -8.62 7.72
N VAL A 56 0.40 -9.32 7.21
CA VAL A 56 1.40 -8.68 6.34
C VAL A 56 0.72 -8.46 4.99
N HIS A 57 0.42 -7.22 4.66
CA HIS A 57 -0.20 -6.87 3.38
C HIS A 57 0.87 -6.36 2.42
N ASP A 58 0.86 -6.88 1.18
CA ASP A 58 1.65 -6.30 0.10
C ASP A 58 1.00 -4.98 -0.33
N SER A 59 1.78 -3.90 -0.44
CA SER A 59 1.27 -2.57 -0.81
C SER A 59 1.03 -2.50 -2.32
N GLN A 60 -0.03 -3.16 -2.78
CA GLN A 60 -0.36 -3.28 -4.19
C GLN A 60 -1.23 -2.10 -4.64
N GLY A 61 -0.60 -1.09 -5.22
CA GLY A 61 -1.26 -0.19 -6.17
C GLY A 61 -1.30 1.29 -5.80
N ALA A 62 -0.38 2.04 -6.40
CA ALA A 62 -0.54 3.42 -6.89
C ALA A 62 -0.81 4.59 -5.91
N SER A 63 -1.07 4.38 -4.61
CA SER A 63 -1.26 5.52 -3.69
C SER A 63 -0.09 5.83 -2.75
N ASN A 64 0.88 4.93 -2.57
CA ASN A 64 1.90 5.04 -1.51
C ASN A 64 3.35 4.94 -2.02
N SER A 65 3.63 5.10 -3.32
CA SER A 65 5.00 4.94 -3.84
C SER A 65 5.96 6.02 -3.35
N THR A 66 5.47 7.25 -3.15
CA THR A 66 6.29 8.37 -2.65
C THR A 66 6.67 8.17 -1.20
N ASP A 67 5.70 7.85 -0.34
CA ASP A 67 5.90 7.70 1.10
C ASP A 67 6.83 6.53 1.40
N VAL A 68 6.67 5.43 0.66
CA VAL A 68 7.55 4.25 0.75
C VAL A 68 8.96 4.58 0.25
N ASP A 69 9.12 5.39 -0.79
CA ASP A 69 10.43 5.86 -1.28
C ASP A 69 11.12 6.75 -0.23
N GLU A 70 10.37 7.66 0.40
CA GLU A 70 10.87 8.52 1.48
C GLU A 70 11.28 7.73 2.74
N LEU A 71 10.51 6.69 3.09
CA LEU A 71 10.87 5.76 4.16
C LEU A 71 12.14 4.98 3.83
N ALA A 72 12.28 4.53 2.57
CA ALA A 72 13.47 3.84 2.10
C ALA A 72 14.71 4.72 2.12
N ARG A 73 14.62 5.97 1.62
CA ARG A 73 15.72 6.94 1.67
C ARG A 73 16.16 7.22 3.09
N PHE A 74 15.21 7.48 3.99
CA PHE A 74 15.51 7.66 5.41
C PHE A 74 16.23 6.44 6.01
N ALA A 75 15.79 5.22 5.70
CA ALA A 75 16.43 4.02 6.22
C ALA A 75 17.90 3.93 5.77
N VAL A 76 18.18 4.25 4.51
CA VAL A 76 19.55 4.26 3.95
C VAL A 76 20.38 5.39 4.57
N GLU A 77 19.82 6.60 4.70
CA GLU A 77 20.49 7.75 5.30
C GLU A 77 20.84 7.53 6.77
N GLU A 78 19.89 7.02 7.56
CA GLU A 78 20.11 6.71 8.98
C GLU A 78 21.18 5.62 9.16
N HIS A 79 21.15 4.59 8.32
CA HIS A 79 22.19 3.57 8.33
C HIS A 79 23.56 4.13 7.94
N ASN A 80 23.64 4.94 6.87
CA ASN A 80 24.87 5.60 6.47
C ASN A 80 25.45 6.50 7.57
N LYS A 81 24.59 7.23 8.29
CA LYS A 81 24.99 8.09 9.42
C LYS A 81 25.48 7.28 10.62
N LYS A 82 24.86 6.14 10.92
CA LYS A 82 25.18 5.30 12.08
C LYS A 82 26.40 4.42 11.86
N GLU A 83 26.56 3.85 10.67
CA GLU A 83 27.62 2.90 10.34
C GLU A 83 28.75 3.51 9.49
N ASN A 84 28.65 4.80 9.16
CA ASN A 84 29.59 5.50 8.26
C ASN A 84 29.75 4.80 6.91
N SER A 85 28.63 4.27 6.41
CA SER A 85 28.54 3.56 5.14
C SER A 85 28.19 4.53 4.00
N LEU A 86 28.56 4.16 2.77
CA LEU A 86 28.28 4.92 1.55
C LEU A 86 27.32 4.14 0.66
N LEU A 87 26.13 3.82 1.19
CA LEU A 87 25.07 3.17 0.42
C LEU A 87 24.29 4.21 -0.38
N GLU A 88 24.16 3.99 -1.68
CA GLU A 88 23.34 4.83 -2.56
C GLU A 88 21.99 4.16 -2.82
N PHE A 89 20.90 4.85 -2.53
CA PHE A 89 19.55 4.33 -2.77
C PHE A 89 19.22 4.30 -4.28
N VAL A 90 18.74 3.16 -4.79
CA VAL A 90 18.33 3.00 -6.19
C VAL A 90 16.81 2.96 -6.33
N ARG A 91 16.16 1.99 -5.67
CA ARG A 91 14.71 1.79 -5.71
C ARG A 91 14.24 0.83 -4.62
N VAL A 92 12.94 0.83 -4.35
CA VAL A 92 12.29 -0.19 -3.53
C VAL A 92 11.88 -1.38 -4.40
N VAL A 93 12.27 -2.59 -4.00
CA VAL A 93 11.98 -3.86 -4.71
C VAL A 93 10.72 -4.51 -4.15
N LYS A 94 10.53 -4.45 -2.83
CA LYS A 94 9.32 -4.94 -2.15
C LYS A 94 9.00 -4.01 -0.99
N ALA A 95 7.72 -3.79 -0.76
CA ALA A 95 7.23 -3.05 0.38
C ALA A 95 6.05 -3.82 0.98
N LYS A 96 6.14 -4.01 2.28
CA LYS A 96 5.16 -4.72 3.09
C LYS A 96 4.84 -3.87 4.30
N GLU A 97 3.58 -3.84 4.67
CA GLU A 97 3.14 -3.08 5.83
C GLU A 97 2.58 -4.04 6.88
N GLN A 98 2.92 -3.78 8.13
CA GLN A 98 2.45 -4.54 9.27
C GLN A 98 1.95 -3.59 10.35
N VAL A 99 0.68 -3.71 10.71
CA VAL A 99 0.08 -2.92 11.78
C VAL A 99 0.51 -3.51 13.14
N VAL A 100 1.12 -2.68 13.99
CA VAL A 100 1.57 -3.02 15.35
C VAL A 100 1.12 -1.88 16.29
N ALA A 101 1.88 -1.51 17.34
CA ALA A 101 1.71 -0.25 18.06
C ALA A 101 2.25 0.94 17.23
N GLY A 102 1.82 1.00 15.97
CA GLY A 102 2.26 1.88 14.89
C GLY A 102 2.05 1.17 13.55
N THR A 103 2.69 1.67 12.50
CA THR A 103 2.85 0.96 11.24
C THR A 103 4.32 0.59 11.09
N LEU A 104 4.59 -0.70 10.95
CA LEU A 104 5.92 -1.22 10.67
C LEU A 104 6.03 -1.51 9.18
N HIS A 105 6.85 -0.73 8.48
CA HIS A 105 7.12 -0.91 7.06
C HIS A 105 8.32 -1.83 6.90
N HIS A 106 8.11 -2.99 6.30
CA HIS A 106 9.13 -3.93 5.86
C HIS A 106 9.47 -3.64 4.41
N LEU A 107 10.62 -3.03 4.18
CA LEU A 107 11.08 -2.58 2.88
C LEU A 107 12.27 -3.43 2.43
N THR A 108 12.24 -3.92 1.20
CA THR A 108 13.42 -4.45 0.53
C THR A 108 13.89 -3.39 -0.46
N VAL A 109 15.05 -2.78 -0.18
CA VAL A 109 15.63 -1.69 -0.95
C VAL A 109 16.83 -2.19 -1.76
N GLU A 110 16.90 -1.77 -3.01
CA GLU A 110 18.09 -1.95 -3.85
C GLU A 110 19.00 -0.74 -3.65
N VAL A 111 20.24 -1.00 -3.23
CA VAL A 111 21.26 0.02 -2.98
C VAL A 111 22.53 -0.31 -3.75
N VAL A 112 23.32 0.71 -4.08
CA VAL A 112 24.67 0.54 -4.61
C VAL A 112 25.67 0.69 -3.48
N GLU A 113 26.45 -0.35 -3.24
CA GLU A 113 27.58 -0.34 -2.31
C GLU A 113 28.86 -0.54 -3.15
N ALA A 114 29.76 0.46 -3.13
CA ALA A 114 31.02 0.42 -3.87
C ALA A 114 30.87 0.02 -5.37
N GLY A 115 29.82 0.52 -6.02
CA GLY A 115 29.51 0.25 -7.43
C GLY A 115 28.80 -1.08 -7.72
N LYS A 116 28.48 -1.89 -6.69
CA LYS A 116 27.73 -3.13 -6.83
C LYS A 116 26.33 -2.99 -6.26
N LYS A 117 25.32 -3.48 -6.99
CA LYS A 117 23.92 -3.45 -6.54
C LYS A 117 23.65 -4.59 -5.57
N LYS A 118 23.10 -4.27 -4.41
CA LYS A 118 22.76 -5.20 -3.33
C LYS A 118 21.36 -4.93 -2.83
N LEU A 119 20.73 -5.96 -2.28
CA LEU A 119 19.44 -5.84 -1.62
C LEU A 119 19.63 -5.77 -0.12
N TYR A 120 18.94 -4.82 0.50
CA TYR A 120 18.86 -4.68 1.93
C TYR A 120 17.40 -4.73 2.37
N GLU A 121 17.16 -5.39 3.49
CA GLU A 121 15.90 -5.38 4.20
C GLU A 121 15.97 -4.33 5.30
N ALA A 122 15.07 -3.36 5.23
CA ALA A 122 14.89 -2.31 6.21
C ALA A 122 13.52 -2.45 6.88
N LYS A 123 13.50 -2.32 8.21
CA LYS A 123 12.25 -2.23 8.99
C LYS A 123 12.16 -0.85 9.60
N VAL A 124 11.17 -0.07 9.16
CA VAL A 124 10.94 1.29 9.64
C VAL A 124 9.65 1.32 10.44
N TRP A 125 9.73 1.70 11.70
CA TRP A 125 8.57 1.81 12.58
C TRP A 125 8.09 3.26 12.65
N VAL A 126 6.84 3.49 12.24
CA VAL A 126 6.21 4.80 12.18
C VAL A 126 5.03 4.85 13.15
N LYS A 127 4.96 5.90 13.96
CA LYS A 127 3.81 6.22 14.82
C LYS A 127 3.37 7.63 14.49
N SER A 128 2.42 7.76 13.58
CA SER A 128 1.93 9.05 13.09
C SER A 128 1.37 9.93 14.21
N TRP A 129 0.75 9.33 15.24
CA TRP A 129 0.21 10.05 16.40
C TRP A 129 1.28 10.68 17.32
N MET A 130 2.56 10.35 17.14
CA MET A 130 3.66 10.91 17.92
C MET A 130 4.77 11.48 17.02
N ASN A 131 4.53 11.56 15.70
CA ASN A 131 5.54 11.92 14.69
C ASN A 131 6.86 11.14 14.86
N PHE A 132 6.74 9.88 15.28
CA PHE A 132 7.89 9.03 15.58
C PHE A 132 8.17 8.14 14.38
N LYS A 133 9.41 8.16 13.90
CA LYS A 133 9.90 7.32 12.81
C LYS A 133 11.29 6.83 13.18
N GLU A 134 11.47 5.52 13.24
CA GLU A 134 12.72 4.90 13.66
C GLU A 134 13.07 3.70 12.78
N LEU A 135 14.34 3.61 12.37
CA LEU A 135 14.89 2.44 11.72
C LEU A 135 15.17 1.37 12.78
N GLN A 136 14.33 0.34 12.82
CA GLN A 136 14.48 -0.78 13.76
C GLN A 136 15.61 -1.71 13.33
N GLU A 137 15.63 -2.04 12.04
CA GLU A 137 16.52 -3.06 11.51
C GLU A 137 16.92 -2.70 10.08
N PHE A 138 18.19 -2.90 9.77
CA PHE A 138 18.74 -2.76 8.43
C PHE A 138 19.72 -3.91 8.22
N LYS A 139 19.37 -4.83 7.33
CA LYS A 139 20.12 -6.07 7.10
C LYS A 139 20.37 -6.29 5.63
N HIS A 140 21.53 -6.83 5.31
CA HIS A 140 21.82 -7.30 3.97
C HIS A 140 20.91 -8.51 3.67
N ALA A 141 20.07 -8.39 2.64
CA ALA A 141 19.11 -9.42 2.23
C ALA A 141 19.67 -10.35 1.14
N GLY A 142 20.76 -9.94 0.50
CA GLY A 142 21.47 -10.70 -0.52
C GLY A 142 21.94 -9.79 -1.65
N ASP A 143 22.72 -10.34 -2.58
CA ASP A 143 22.91 -9.69 -3.86
C ASP A 143 21.58 -9.70 -4.63
N VAL A 144 21.32 -8.66 -5.42
CA VAL A 144 20.19 -8.68 -6.37
C VAL A 144 20.36 -9.97 -7.17
N PRO A 145 19.35 -10.85 -7.28
CA PRO A 145 19.45 -12.02 -8.14
C PRO A 145 19.73 -11.49 -9.53
N SER A 146 21.01 -11.55 -9.90
CA SER A 146 21.48 -11.37 -11.25
C SER A 146 20.84 -12.54 -11.97
N ILE A 147 19.66 -12.31 -12.52
CA ILE A 147 19.16 -13.12 -13.61
C ILE A 147 20.16 -12.89 -14.73
N SER A 148 21.26 -13.63 -14.67
CA SER A 148 22.19 -13.74 -15.77
C SER A 148 21.33 -14.32 -16.89
N PRO A 149 21.26 -13.69 -18.06
CA PRO A 149 20.49 -14.23 -19.19
C PRO A 149 20.89 -15.69 -19.50
N SER A 150 22.07 -16.12 -19.06
CA SER A 150 22.57 -17.49 -19.12
C SER A 150 21.85 -18.49 -18.19
N ASP A 151 21.35 -18.09 -17.02
CA ASP A 151 20.73 -19.00 -16.03
C ASP A 151 19.27 -19.31 -16.31
N LEU A 152 18.59 -18.53 -17.15
CA LEU A 152 17.21 -18.80 -17.55
C LEU A 152 17.09 -19.74 -18.74
N GLY A 153 18.19 -20.29 -19.28
CA GLY A 153 18.12 -21.12 -20.48
C GLY A 153 17.37 -20.43 -21.63
N ALA A 154 17.40 -19.09 -21.66
CA ALA A 154 16.79 -18.33 -22.72
C ALA A 154 17.67 -18.51 -23.95
N LYS A 155 17.36 -19.53 -24.75
CA LYS A 155 17.65 -19.45 -26.18
C LYS A 155 17.03 -18.14 -26.62
N LYS A 156 17.87 -17.12 -26.84
CA LYS A 156 17.54 -15.96 -27.65
C LYS A 156 17.35 -16.49 -29.08
N GLY A 157 16.26 -17.22 -29.28
CA GLY A 157 15.72 -17.43 -30.60
C GLY A 157 15.28 -16.06 -31.06
N ASP A 158 15.75 -15.66 -32.23
CA ASP A 158 15.28 -14.51 -32.99
C ASP A 158 13.75 -14.53 -33.12
N HIS A 159 13.06 -14.07 -32.07
CA HIS A 159 11.62 -13.84 -32.10
C HIS A 159 11.42 -12.34 -32.21
N PRO A 160 10.92 -11.84 -33.36
CA PRO A 160 10.56 -10.44 -33.47
C PRO A 160 9.46 -10.13 -32.44
N GLN A 161 9.60 -9.02 -31.72
CA GLN A 161 8.46 -8.38 -31.10
C GLN A 161 7.46 -8.07 -32.21
N GLY A 162 6.37 -8.82 -32.22
CA GLY A 162 5.36 -8.71 -33.24
C GLY A 162 4.54 -9.99 -33.28
N TRP A 163 3.27 -9.78 -33.62
CA TRP A 163 2.33 -10.77 -34.09
C TRP A 163 2.92 -12.14 -34.53
N ARG A 164 2.56 -13.19 -33.82
CA ARG A 164 2.91 -14.59 -34.11
C ARG A 164 1.80 -15.25 -34.94
N GLU A 165 2.16 -15.93 -36.03
CA GLU A 165 1.22 -16.81 -36.72
C GLU A 165 0.90 -18.02 -35.85
N VAL A 166 -0.39 -18.29 -35.66
CA VAL A 166 -0.87 -19.43 -34.89
C VAL A 166 -1.55 -20.43 -35.82
N PRO A 167 -1.42 -21.75 -35.56
CA PRO A 167 -2.08 -22.75 -36.37
C PRO A 167 -3.60 -22.54 -36.40
N PRO A 168 -4.25 -22.63 -37.57
CA PRO A 168 -5.68 -22.37 -37.69
C PRO A 168 -6.57 -23.45 -37.04
N HIS A 169 -6.01 -24.63 -36.73
CA HIS A 169 -6.72 -25.76 -36.11
C HIS A 169 -6.55 -25.82 -34.58
N ASP A 170 -6.01 -24.78 -33.96
CA ASP A 170 -5.88 -24.71 -32.50
C ASP A 170 -7.27 -24.51 -31.86
N PRO A 171 -7.66 -25.34 -30.86
CA PRO A 171 -8.94 -25.16 -30.16
C PRO A 171 -9.13 -23.76 -29.57
N HIS A 172 -8.06 -23.08 -29.14
CA HIS A 172 -8.16 -21.71 -28.59
C HIS A 172 -8.49 -20.67 -29.67
N VAL A 173 -7.94 -20.85 -30.87
CA VAL A 173 -8.22 -19.98 -32.03
C VAL A 173 -9.64 -20.21 -32.53
N GLN A 174 -10.09 -21.46 -32.51
CA GLN A 174 -11.44 -21.84 -32.93
C GLN A 174 -12.51 -21.29 -31.98
N ASP A 175 -12.29 -21.37 -30.66
CA ASP A 175 -13.20 -20.78 -29.66
C ASP A 175 -13.25 -19.24 -29.78
N ALA A 176 -12.08 -18.60 -29.96
CA ALA A 176 -12.01 -17.15 -30.20
C ALA A 176 -12.76 -16.73 -31.47
N ALA A 177 -12.62 -17.50 -32.56
CA ALA A 177 -13.34 -17.28 -33.81
C ALA A 177 -14.86 -17.42 -33.63
N GLN A 178 -15.32 -18.46 -32.93
CA GLN A 178 -16.74 -18.68 -32.66
C GLN A 178 -17.33 -17.58 -31.75
N HIS A 179 -16.58 -17.14 -30.74
CA HIS A 179 -16.97 -16.04 -29.89
C HIS A 179 -17.10 -14.73 -30.67
N ALA A 180 -16.15 -14.45 -31.57
CA ALA A 180 -16.18 -13.28 -32.44
C ALA A 180 -17.40 -13.30 -33.37
N LEU A 181 -17.73 -14.44 -33.99
CA LEU A 181 -18.90 -14.57 -34.85
C LEU A 181 -20.21 -14.34 -34.10
N ARG A 182 -20.37 -14.91 -32.89
CA ARG A 182 -21.54 -14.64 -32.05
C ARG A 182 -21.63 -13.16 -31.68
N THR A 183 -20.50 -12.54 -31.35
CA THR A 183 -20.43 -11.11 -31.03
C THR A 183 -20.86 -10.26 -32.23
N ILE A 184 -20.40 -10.59 -33.44
CA ILE A 184 -20.80 -9.90 -34.67
C ILE A 184 -22.28 -10.13 -34.95
N GLN A 185 -22.77 -11.38 -34.86
CA GLN A 185 -24.18 -11.70 -35.06
C GLN A 185 -25.07 -10.90 -34.13
N GLN A 186 -24.76 -10.87 -32.83
CA GLN A 186 -25.54 -10.14 -31.83
C GLN A 186 -25.52 -8.62 -32.04
N ARG A 187 -24.41 -8.08 -32.54
CA ARG A 187 -24.27 -6.64 -32.83
C ARG A 187 -24.84 -6.25 -34.19
N SER A 188 -25.05 -7.22 -35.08
CA SER A 188 -25.64 -7.02 -36.40
C SER A 188 -27.14 -7.31 -36.38
N ASN A 189 -27.93 -6.59 -37.17
CA ASN A 189 -29.34 -6.91 -37.37
C ASN A 189 -29.54 -8.02 -38.42
N SER A 190 -28.56 -8.93 -38.58
CA SER A 190 -28.69 -10.04 -39.53
C SER A 190 -29.70 -11.05 -39.01
N LEU A 191 -30.70 -11.40 -39.84
CA LEU A 191 -31.69 -12.44 -39.54
C LEU A 191 -31.16 -13.85 -39.85
N VAL A 192 -30.05 -13.94 -40.58
CA VAL A 192 -29.37 -15.20 -40.90
C VAL A 192 -28.18 -15.36 -39.95
N PRO A 193 -28.04 -16.51 -39.27
CA PRO A 193 -26.89 -16.78 -38.41
C PRO A 193 -25.62 -16.95 -39.25
N TYR A 194 -24.54 -16.26 -38.88
CA TYR A 194 -23.23 -16.50 -39.46
C TYR A 194 -22.67 -17.85 -38.98
N GLU A 195 -22.19 -18.66 -39.92
CA GLU A 195 -21.49 -19.91 -39.63
C GLU A 195 -20.00 -19.78 -39.92
N LEU A 196 -19.18 -20.41 -39.09
CA LEU A 196 -17.74 -20.46 -39.28
C LEU A 196 -17.40 -21.49 -40.36
N LEU A 197 -17.01 -21.05 -41.56
CA LEU A 197 -16.57 -21.96 -42.63
C LEU A 197 -15.15 -22.47 -42.36
N GLU A 198 -14.15 -21.59 -42.44
CA GLU A 198 -12.75 -21.95 -42.23
C GLU A 198 -11.92 -20.77 -41.70
N ILE A 199 -10.84 -21.10 -41.00
CA ILE A 199 -9.84 -20.13 -40.53
C ILE A 199 -8.63 -20.24 -41.45
N ILE A 200 -8.41 -19.23 -42.29
CA ILE A 200 -7.32 -19.24 -43.27
C ILE A 200 -6.01 -18.77 -42.62
N HIS A 201 -6.08 -17.66 -41.87
CA HIS A 201 -4.95 -17.11 -41.15
C HIS A 201 -5.37 -16.64 -39.77
N ALA A 202 -4.55 -16.98 -38.78
CA ALA A 202 -4.71 -16.52 -37.42
C ALA A 202 -3.39 -15.97 -36.90
N LYS A 203 -3.48 -14.81 -36.25
CA LYS A 203 -2.32 -14.10 -35.72
C LYS A 203 -2.57 -13.72 -34.28
N ALA A 204 -1.60 -13.98 -33.41
CA ALA A 204 -1.69 -13.73 -31.99
C ALA A 204 -0.60 -12.77 -31.52
N GLU A 205 -0.97 -11.82 -30.67
CA GLU A 205 -0.04 -10.97 -29.94
C GLU A 205 -0.31 -11.08 -28.44
N VAL A 206 0.74 -11.31 -27.66
CA VAL A 206 0.66 -11.47 -26.20
C VAL A 206 1.25 -10.21 -25.57
N ASN A 207 0.39 -9.28 -25.18
CA ASN A 207 0.79 -8.04 -24.52
C ASN A 207 0.45 -8.10 -23.04
N GLY A 208 1.42 -8.54 -22.23
CA GLY A 208 1.45 -8.47 -20.77
C GLY A 208 0.43 -9.33 -20.04
N LEU A 209 -0.86 -9.15 -20.33
CA LEU A 209 -1.97 -9.78 -19.61
C LEU A 209 -3.08 -10.32 -20.53
N TRP A 210 -3.06 -10.02 -21.84
CA TRP A 210 -4.09 -10.44 -22.78
C TRP A 210 -3.48 -10.93 -24.10
N SER A 211 -4.01 -12.04 -24.63
CA SER A 211 -3.70 -12.53 -25.97
C SER A 211 -4.79 -12.07 -26.92
N PHE A 212 -4.44 -11.27 -27.94
CA PHE A 212 -5.37 -10.86 -28.98
C PHE A 212 -5.21 -11.76 -30.19
N TYR A 213 -6.30 -12.39 -30.64
CA TYR A 213 -6.34 -13.18 -31.87
C TYR A 213 -7.01 -12.36 -32.97
N VAL A 214 -6.29 -12.08 -34.05
CA VAL A 214 -6.90 -11.61 -35.29
C VAL A 214 -7.12 -12.83 -36.17
N VAL A 215 -8.39 -13.15 -36.40
CA VAL A 215 -8.81 -14.24 -37.27
C VAL A 215 -9.41 -13.61 -38.52
N CYS A 216 -8.77 -13.83 -39.68
CA CYS A 216 -9.30 -13.38 -40.96
C CYS A 216 -10.21 -14.47 -41.53
N PHE A 217 -11.47 -14.11 -41.78
CA PHE A 217 -12.44 -14.95 -42.47
C PHE A 217 -12.71 -14.35 -43.84
N THR A 218 -12.71 -15.15 -44.90
CA THR A 218 -13.29 -14.76 -46.18
C THR A 218 -14.76 -15.14 -46.17
N SER A 219 -15.64 -14.14 -46.24
CA SER A 219 -17.04 -14.37 -46.58
C SER A 219 -17.11 -14.68 -48.08
N ILE A 220 -17.79 -15.77 -48.45
CA ILE A 220 -18.38 -15.93 -49.78
C ILE A 220 -19.85 -15.55 -49.65
#